data_AF-A0A0U2YQG6-F1
#
_entry.id   AF-A0A0U2YQG6-F1
#
_cell.length_a   1.000
_cell.length_b   1.000
_cell.length_c   1.000
_cell.angle_alpha   90.00
_cell.angle_beta   90.00
_cell.angle_gamma   90.00
#
_symmetry.space_group_name_H-M   'P 1'
#
loop_
_entity.id
_entity.type
_entity.pdbx_description
1 polymer ?
#
loop_
_entity_poly.entity_id
_entity_poly.type
_entity_poly.pdbx_seq_one_letter_code
_entity_poly.pdbx_strand_id
1 'polypeptide(L)'
;LESFARKAYRRPVESDEVQRLMQIHERALARGSSPAQAVKLAMKAALVSPNFLFRVEKEPAGAEPRPLDDFELASRLSYFLWASMPDDRLFELAARKTLHRKEVLEREVRRMLADAKAGAYYESFAGQWLGVTKLKSNLQPDPGKFPNFTPALRDAMIEEPIVFFAHLIREDRSLLDLLNGDYVYVNEELARHYGLEAVKGNEFRRVSVSDRNRGGVLGMAGVLTTV
;
A
#
# COMPACT_ATOMS: atom_id res chain seq x y z
N LEU A 1 -22.70 -16.29 -4.27
CA LEU A 1 -22.72 -14.84 -4.58
C LEU A 1 -22.53 -14.00 -3.31
N GLU A 2 -23.23 -14.31 -2.22
CA GLU A 2 -23.07 -13.60 -0.94
C GLU A 2 -21.63 -13.56 -0.42
N SER A 3 -20.92 -14.70 -0.37
CA SER A 3 -19.52 -14.76 0.06
C SER A 3 -18.59 -13.85 -0.77
N PHE A 4 -18.85 -13.76 -2.08
CA PHE A 4 -18.13 -12.87 -2.98
C PHE A 4 -18.47 -11.40 -2.70
N ALA A 5 -19.76 -11.07 -2.57
CA ALA A 5 -20.22 -9.71 -2.28
C ALA A 5 -19.70 -9.22 -0.92
N ARG A 6 -19.61 -10.11 0.09
CA ARG A 6 -19.04 -9.78 1.41
C ARG A 6 -17.59 -9.31 1.29
N LYS A 7 -16.78 -10.00 0.48
CA LYS A 7 -15.39 -9.60 0.22
C LYS A 7 -15.33 -8.34 -0.65
N ALA A 8 -16.16 -8.25 -1.68
CA ALA A 8 -16.20 -7.10 -2.58
C ALA A 8 -16.58 -5.80 -1.85
N TYR A 9 -17.59 -5.85 -0.98
CA TYR A 9 -18.09 -4.69 -0.24
C TYR A 9 -17.38 -4.49 1.10
N ARG A 10 -16.51 -5.44 1.50
CA ARG A 10 -15.74 -5.45 2.76
C ARG A 10 -16.59 -5.30 4.02
N ARG A 11 -17.84 -5.78 3.98
CA ARG A 11 -18.78 -5.78 5.10
C ARG A 11 -19.83 -6.88 4.96
N PRO A 12 -20.62 -7.18 6.00
CA PRO A 12 -21.82 -7.99 5.85
C PRO A 12 -22.72 -7.40 4.76
N VAL A 13 -23.24 -8.28 3.91
CA VAL A 13 -24.08 -7.91 2.77
C VAL A 13 -25.53 -7.94 3.23
N GLU A 14 -26.31 -6.93 2.87
CA GLU A 14 -27.72 -6.87 3.20
C GLU A 14 -28.53 -7.81 2.29
N SER A 15 -29.67 -8.31 2.78
CA SER A 15 -30.44 -9.34 2.04
C SER A 15 -30.94 -8.84 0.68
N ASP A 16 -31.29 -7.56 0.59
CA ASP A 16 -31.70 -6.88 -0.64
C ASP A 16 -30.52 -6.73 -1.64
N GLU A 17 -29.30 -6.50 -1.15
CA GLU A 17 -28.08 -6.46 -1.96
C GLU A 17 -27.81 -7.84 -2.59
N VAL A 18 -27.95 -8.91 -1.81
CA VAL A 18 -27.85 -10.28 -2.34
C VAL A 18 -28.95 -10.54 -3.36
N GLN A 19 -30.18 -10.15 -3.06
CA GLN A 19 -31.32 -10.37 -3.95
C GLN A 19 -31.16 -9.62 -5.29
N ARG A 20 -30.64 -8.38 -5.29
CA ARG A 20 -30.33 -7.66 -6.53
C ARG A 20 -29.32 -8.40 -7.40
N LEU A 21 -28.28 -8.98 -6.81
CA LEU A 21 -27.29 -9.78 -7.55
C LEU A 21 -27.90 -11.09 -8.08
N MET A 22 -28.77 -11.73 -7.29
CA MET A 22 -29.51 -12.93 -7.70
C MET A 22 -30.46 -12.64 -8.88
N GLN A 23 -31.17 -11.52 -8.88
CA GLN A 23 -32.03 -11.12 -10.00
C GLN A 23 -31.25 -10.93 -11.30
N ILE A 24 -30.02 -10.39 -11.23
CA ILE A 24 -29.15 -10.26 -12.41
C ILE A 24 -28.75 -11.64 -12.94
N HIS A 25 -28.39 -12.55 -12.03
CA HIS A 25 -28.08 -13.94 -12.36
C HIS A 25 -29.29 -14.65 -13.02
N GLU A 26 -30.49 -14.56 -12.42
CA GLU A 26 -31.71 -15.17 -12.93
C GLU A 26 -32.11 -14.62 -14.30
N ARG A 27 -32.01 -13.30 -14.50
CA ARG A 27 -32.26 -12.67 -15.81
C ARG A 27 -31.28 -13.14 -16.88
N ALA A 28 -30.02 -13.39 -16.53
CA ALA A 28 -29.04 -13.92 -17.47
C ALA A 28 -29.39 -15.35 -17.90
N LEU A 29 -29.79 -16.20 -16.95
CA LEU A 29 -30.27 -17.56 -17.24
C LEU A 29 -31.51 -17.55 -18.14
N ALA A 30 -32.50 -16.70 -17.83
CA ALA A 30 -33.71 -16.57 -18.63
C ALA A 30 -33.44 -16.10 -20.07
N ARG A 31 -32.31 -15.43 -20.31
CA ARG A 31 -31.84 -15.00 -21.64
C ARG A 31 -30.93 -16.02 -22.33
N GLY A 32 -30.84 -17.24 -21.80
CA GLY A 32 -30.07 -18.34 -22.40
C GLY A 32 -28.58 -18.34 -22.07
N SER A 33 -28.12 -17.53 -21.09
CA SER A 33 -26.73 -17.61 -20.63
C SER A 33 -26.49 -18.93 -19.90
N SER A 34 -25.28 -19.49 -20.00
CA SER A 34 -24.88 -20.62 -19.18
C SER A 34 -24.81 -20.24 -17.69
N PRO A 35 -24.90 -21.20 -16.75
CA PRO A 35 -24.75 -20.92 -15.32
C PRO A 35 -23.48 -20.14 -14.97
N ALA A 36 -22.35 -20.49 -15.59
CA ALA A 36 -21.08 -19.77 -15.39
C ALA A 36 -21.14 -18.32 -15.89
N GLN A 37 -21.78 -18.08 -17.04
CA GLN A 37 -21.96 -16.72 -17.58
C GLN A 37 -22.90 -15.88 -16.71
N ALA A 38 -23.97 -16.48 -16.20
CA ALA A 38 -24.92 -15.82 -15.30
C ALA A 38 -24.25 -15.39 -13.99
N VAL A 39 -23.45 -16.27 -13.37
CA VAL A 39 -22.67 -15.93 -12.16
C VAL A 39 -21.65 -14.84 -12.47
N LYS A 40 -20.94 -14.93 -13.61
CA LYS A 40 -19.99 -13.90 -14.05
C LYS A 40 -20.67 -12.54 -14.20
N LEU A 41 -21.90 -12.49 -14.72
CA LEU A 41 -22.65 -11.23 -14.85
C LEU A 41 -23.01 -10.64 -13.49
N ALA A 42 -23.48 -11.45 -12.54
CA ALA A 42 -23.76 -10.99 -11.19
C ALA A 42 -22.48 -10.51 -10.47
N MET A 43 -21.35 -11.21 -10.63
CA MET A 43 -20.07 -10.76 -10.08
C MET A 43 -19.61 -9.43 -10.70
N LYS A 44 -19.75 -9.25 -12.02
CA LYS A 44 -19.49 -7.97 -12.67
C LYS A 44 -20.35 -6.85 -12.08
N ALA A 45 -21.63 -7.11 -11.85
CA ALA A 45 -22.54 -6.13 -11.25
C ALA A 45 -22.08 -5.69 -9.86
N ALA A 46 -21.58 -6.62 -9.03
CA ALA A 46 -20.99 -6.26 -7.74
C ALA A 46 -19.70 -5.44 -7.89
N LEU A 47 -18.84 -5.76 -8.86
CA LEU A 47 -17.58 -5.03 -9.10
C LEU A 47 -17.73 -3.63 -9.73
N VAL A 48 -18.91 -3.30 -10.26
CA VAL A 48 -19.23 -1.95 -10.74
C VAL A 48 -20.19 -1.20 -9.81
N SER A 49 -20.52 -1.80 -8.66
CA SER A 49 -21.36 -1.16 -7.65
C SER A 49 -20.60 -0.06 -6.90
N PRO A 50 -21.26 1.04 -6.50
CA PRO A 50 -20.67 2.03 -5.59
C PRO A 50 -20.09 1.42 -4.31
N ASN A 51 -20.73 0.36 -3.77
CA ASN A 51 -20.23 -0.37 -2.59
C ASN A 51 -18.85 -1.02 -2.80
N PHE A 52 -18.49 -1.31 -4.05
CA PHE A 52 -17.16 -1.83 -4.40
C PHE A 52 -16.21 -0.70 -4.79
N LEU A 53 -16.64 0.20 -5.68
CA LEU A 53 -15.81 1.26 -6.24
C LEU A 53 -15.36 2.27 -5.20
N PHE A 54 -16.21 2.53 -4.21
CA PHE A 54 -15.93 3.44 -3.10
C PHE A 54 -15.80 2.66 -1.79
N ARG A 55 -15.02 3.22 -0.86
CA ARG A 55 -14.98 2.77 0.54
C ARG A 55 -15.95 3.67 1.30
N VAL A 56 -17.23 3.43 1.11
CA VAL A 56 -18.31 4.24 1.69
C VAL A 56 -18.38 3.96 3.19
N GLU A 57 -18.17 5.00 3.99
CA GLU A 57 -18.49 5.01 5.42
C GLU A 57 -19.93 5.51 5.57
N LYS A 58 -20.75 4.86 6.41
CA LYS A 58 -22.14 5.28 6.61
C LYS A 58 -22.20 6.74 7.08
N GLU A 59 -22.93 7.58 6.36
CA GLU A 59 -23.12 8.96 6.80
C GLU A 59 -23.90 8.97 8.13
N PRO A 60 -23.43 9.72 9.15
CA PRO A 60 -24.22 9.93 10.35
C PRO A 60 -25.53 10.65 9.99
N ALA A 61 -26.60 10.37 10.71
CA ALA A 61 -27.91 11.01 10.48
C ALA A 61 -27.93 12.53 10.80
N GLY A 62 -26.79 13.12 11.18
CA GLY A 62 -26.63 14.53 11.52
C GLY A 62 -25.20 15.00 11.23
N ALA A 63 -24.90 16.25 11.57
CA ALA A 63 -23.61 16.88 11.26
C ALA A 63 -22.45 16.45 12.18
N GLU A 64 -22.74 15.71 13.26
CA GLU A 64 -21.72 15.32 14.24
C GLU A 64 -20.83 14.18 13.73
N PRO A 65 -19.50 14.28 13.92
CA PRO A 65 -18.60 13.17 13.63
C PRO A 65 -18.98 11.94 14.44
N ARG A 66 -19.01 10.77 13.79
CA ARG A 66 -19.17 9.48 14.46
C ARG A 66 -17.87 8.66 14.37
N PRO A 67 -17.61 7.76 15.33
CA PRO A 67 -16.58 6.75 15.14
C PRO A 67 -16.96 5.81 14.00
N LEU A 68 -15.94 5.28 13.33
CA LEU A 68 -16.09 4.20 12.35
C LEU A 68 -16.61 2.94 13.05
N ASP A 69 -17.44 2.17 12.35
CA ASP A 69 -17.73 0.80 12.79
C ASP A 69 -16.51 -0.12 12.54
N ASP A 70 -16.51 -1.31 13.12
CA ASP A 70 -15.34 -2.16 13.03
C ASP A 70 -15.07 -2.72 11.60
N PHE A 71 -16.08 -2.78 10.71
CA PHE A 71 -15.86 -3.17 9.30
C PHE A 71 -15.27 -2.02 8.48
N GLU A 72 -15.72 -0.80 8.75
CA GLU A 72 -15.15 0.43 8.20
C GLU A 72 -13.69 0.59 8.68
N LEU A 73 -13.44 0.39 9.97
CA LEU A 73 -12.09 0.42 10.54
C LEU A 73 -11.19 -0.66 9.92
N ALA A 74 -11.67 -1.90 9.80
CA ALA A 74 -10.93 -2.98 9.15
C ALA A 74 -10.57 -2.61 7.70
N SER A 75 -11.53 -2.08 6.96
CA SER A 75 -11.33 -1.62 5.57
C SER A 75 -10.29 -0.51 5.51
N ARG A 76 -10.41 0.51 6.38
CA ARG A 76 -9.48 1.65 6.42
C ARG A 76 -8.06 1.21 6.74
N LEU A 77 -7.88 0.35 7.74
CA LEU A 77 -6.56 -0.22 8.10
C LEU A 77 -5.95 -1.01 6.93
N SER A 78 -6.74 -1.87 6.29
CA SER A 78 -6.26 -2.74 5.21
C SER A 78 -5.84 -1.95 3.98
N TYR A 79 -6.60 -0.94 3.61
CA TYR A 79 -6.21 -0.10 2.49
C TYR A 79 -5.08 0.88 2.82
N PHE A 80 -4.97 1.31 4.09
CA PHE A 80 -3.88 2.16 4.54
C PHE A 80 -2.55 1.40 4.56
N LEU A 81 -2.52 0.19 5.14
CA LEU A 81 -1.28 -0.57 5.34
C LEU A 81 -0.97 -1.53 4.19
N TRP A 82 -1.97 -2.09 3.50
CA TRP A 82 -1.78 -3.13 2.49
C TRP A 82 -2.24 -2.76 1.09
N ALA A 83 -2.86 -1.58 0.90
CA ALA A 83 -3.52 -1.20 -0.35
C ALA A 83 -4.47 -2.28 -0.90
N SER A 84 -5.06 -3.08 0.00
CA SER A 84 -5.87 -4.25 -0.34
C SER A 84 -7.02 -4.43 0.64
N MET A 85 -7.93 -5.37 0.34
CA MET A 85 -9.07 -5.67 1.21
C MET A 85 -8.63 -6.31 2.54
N PRO A 86 -9.46 -6.24 3.60
CA PRO A 86 -9.22 -6.96 4.83
C PRO A 86 -9.06 -8.47 4.62
N ASP A 87 -8.19 -9.07 5.43
CA ASP A 87 -8.11 -10.52 5.53
C ASP A 87 -9.25 -11.07 6.41
N ASP A 88 -9.39 -12.39 6.42
CA ASP A 88 -10.46 -13.06 7.16
C ASP A 88 -10.37 -12.76 8.67
N ARG A 89 -9.14 -12.62 9.22
CA ARG A 89 -8.91 -12.25 10.62
C ARG A 89 -9.46 -10.86 10.95
N LEU A 90 -9.22 -9.85 10.13
CA LEU A 90 -9.80 -8.52 10.33
C LEU A 90 -11.32 -8.54 10.20
N PHE A 91 -11.87 -9.32 9.25
CA PHE A 91 -13.32 -9.51 9.15
C PHE A 91 -13.92 -10.16 10.40
N GLU A 92 -13.25 -11.13 11.01
CA GLU A 92 -13.70 -11.78 12.24
C GLU A 92 -13.67 -10.84 13.44
N LEU A 93 -12.58 -10.06 13.60
CA LEU A 93 -12.48 -9.06 14.67
C LEU A 93 -13.54 -7.98 14.54
N ALA A 94 -13.85 -7.58 13.29
CA ALA A 94 -14.92 -6.65 12.98
C ALA A 94 -16.31 -7.23 13.31
N ALA A 95 -16.57 -8.47 12.90
CA ALA A 95 -17.82 -9.14 13.21
C ALA A 95 -18.06 -9.29 14.73
N ARG A 96 -16.99 -9.49 15.51
CA ARG A 96 -17.04 -9.59 16.98
C ARG A 96 -17.08 -8.23 17.68
N LYS A 97 -17.01 -7.12 16.93
CA LYS A 97 -16.92 -5.76 17.45
C LYS A 97 -15.80 -5.57 18.48
N THR A 98 -14.62 -6.05 18.14
CA THR A 98 -13.45 -6.02 19.04
C THR A 98 -12.25 -5.31 18.45
N LEU A 99 -12.29 -4.92 17.18
CA LEU A 99 -11.15 -4.32 16.48
C LEU A 99 -10.80 -2.94 17.04
N HIS A 100 -11.78 -2.16 17.48
CA HIS A 100 -11.58 -0.86 18.13
C HIS A 100 -10.90 -0.94 19.50
N ARG A 101 -10.78 -2.13 20.12
CA ARG A 101 -10.08 -2.27 21.39
C ARG A 101 -8.59 -2.01 21.17
N LYS A 102 -8.01 -1.09 21.94
CA LYS A 102 -6.65 -0.59 21.75
C LYS A 102 -5.62 -1.71 21.57
N GLU A 103 -5.64 -2.71 22.44
CA GLU A 103 -4.68 -3.81 22.44
C GLU A 103 -4.86 -4.74 21.23
N VAL A 104 -6.10 -4.89 20.75
CA VAL A 104 -6.41 -5.65 19.53
C VAL A 104 -5.91 -4.89 18.31
N LEU A 105 -6.22 -3.59 18.24
CA LEU A 105 -5.82 -2.71 17.15
C LEU A 105 -4.31 -2.65 16.99
N GLU A 106 -3.58 -2.38 18.09
CA GLU A 106 -2.12 -2.31 18.08
C GLU A 106 -1.48 -3.62 17.62
N ARG A 107 -2.00 -4.76 18.08
CA ARG A 107 -1.52 -6.08 17.66
C ARG A 107 -1.78 -6.33 16.18
N GLU A 108 -2.95 -5.98 15.65
CA GLU A 108 -3.23 -6.14 14.22
C GLU A 108 -2.38 -5.21 13.37
N VAL A 109 -2.16 -3.96 13.77
CA VAL A 109 -1.26 -3.04 13.06
C VAL A 109 0.16 -3.61 12.98
N ARG A 110 0.71 -4.09 14.10
CA ARG A 110 2.05 -4.73 14.11
C ARG A 110 2.12 -5.95 13.21
N ARG A 111 1.10 -6.82 13.26
CA ARG A 111 1.00 -7.98 12.36
C ARG A 111 0.97 -7.56 10.90
N MET A 112 0.17 -6.55 10.57
CA MET A 112 0.02 -6.08 9.20
C MET A 112 1.30 -5.44 8.66
N LEU A 113 2.03 -4.67 9.47
CA LEU A 113 3.32 -4.08 9.09
C LEU A 113 4.42 -5.13 8.84
N ALA A 114 4.33 -6.28 9.49
CA ALA A 114 5.22 -7.42 9.28
C ALA A 114 4.88 -8.26 8.03
N ASP A 115 3.67 -8.12 7.48
CA ASP A 115 3.25 -8.83 6.28
C ASP A 115 3.89 -8.23 5.01
N ALA A 116 4.15 -9.08 4.00
CA ALA A 116 4.72 -8.64 2.73
C ALA A 116 3.86 -7.56 2.03
N LYS A 117 2.54 -7.58 2.23
CA LYS A 117 1.62 -6.57 1.68
C LYS A 117 1.91 -5.15 2.19
N ALA A 118 2.58 -4.99 3.34
CA ALA A 118 3.00 -3.68 3.83
C ALA A 118 3.97 -2.96 2.88
N GLY A 119 4.59 -3.68 1.93
CA GLY A 119 5.35 -3.08 0.84
C GLY A 119 4.62 -1.94 0.13
N ALA A 120 3.31 -2.10 -0.11
CA ALA A 120 2.50 -1.08 -0.77
C ALA A 120 2.39 0.22 0.06
N TYR A 121 2.35 0.12 1.39
CA TYR A 121 2.37 1.28 2.27
C TYR A 121 3.71 2.01 2.20
N TYR A 122 4.82 1.28 2.28
CA TYR A 122 6.17 1.88 2.24
C TYR A 122 6.42 2.57 0.89
N GLU A 123 6.09 1.92 -0.23
CA GLU A 123 6.22 2.50 -1.57
C GLU A 123 5.38 3.77 -1.72
N SER A 124 4.10 3.69 -1.34
CA SER A 124 3.17 4.80 -1.48
C SER A 124 3.54 5.99 -0.59
N PHE A 125 3.77 5.74 0.70
CA PHE A 125 4.02 6.81 1.67
C PHE A 125 5.38 7.45 1.47
N ALA A 126 6.47 6.68 1.48
CA ALA A 126 7.82 7.23 1.34
C ALA A 126 8.02 7.85 -0.05
N GLY A 127 7.52 7.20 -1.10
CA GLY A 127 7.63 7.67 -2.47
C GLY A 127 6.92 9.00 -2.75
N GLN A 128 5.77 9.23 -2.10
CA GLN A 128 5.03 10.51 -2.21
C GLN A 128 5.61 11.57 -1.27
N TRP A 129 5.87 11.21 -0.01
CA TRP A 129 6.39 12.14 0.98
C TRP A 129 7.72 12.76 0.54
N LEU A 130 8.64 11.93 0.05
CA LEU A 130 9.96 12.37 -0.41
C LEU A 130 9.99 12.76 -1.89
N GLY A 131 8.85 12.71 -2.58
CA GLY A 131 8.72 13.18 -3.97
C GLY A 131 9.44 12.35 -5.03
N VAL A 132 10.13 11.26 -4.66
CA VAL A 132 10.96 10.45 -5.58
C VAL A 132 10.19 9.81 -6.73
N THR A 133 8.89 9.59 -6.57
CA THR A 133 8.01 9.12 -7.65
C THR A 133 7.97 10.05 -8.87
N LYS A 134 8.28 11.34 -8.71
CA LYS A 134 8.37 12.31 -9.81
C LYS A 134 9.48 11.99 -10.82
N LEU A 135 10.51 11.24 -10.40
CA LEU A 135 11.59 10.79 -11.28
C LEU A 135 11.11 9.85 -12.39
N LYS A 136 10.00 9.12 -12.16
CA LYS A 136 9.39 8.25 -13.19
C LYS A 136 8.63 9.03 -14.27
N SER A 137 8.17 10.24 -13.98
CA SER A 137 7.24 10.97 -14.84
C SER A 137 7.88 12.21 -15.46
N ASN A 138 8.08 13.25 -14.64
CA ASN A 138 8.25 14.62 -15.13
C ASN A 138 9.58 15.25 -14.73
N LEU A 139 10.42 14.52 -14.00
CA LEU A 139 11.69 15.02 -13.48
C LEU A 139 12.85 14.14 -13.97
N GLN A 140 13.25 14.36 -15.22
CA GLN A 140 14.38 13.65 -15.83
C GLN A 140 15.53 14.64 -16.02
N PRO A 141 16.70 14.40 -15.41
CA PRO A 141 17.91 15.14 -15.70
C PRO A 141 18.22 15.15 -17.20
N ASP A 142 18.76 16.27 -17.69
CA ASP A 142 19.19 16.41 -19.08
C ASP A 142 20.22 15.32 -19.43
N PRO A 143 19.92 14.41 -20.38
CA PRO A 143 20.83 13.31 -20.73
C PRO A 143 22.19 13.76 -21.26
N GLY A 144 22.27 14.95 -21.87
CA GLY A 144 23.52 15.53 -22.35
C GLY A 144 24.42 16.03 -21.21
N LYS A 145 23.84 16.44 -20.09
CA LYS A 145 24.57 16.87 -18.88
C LYS A 145 24.83 15.72 -17.91
N PHE A 146 23.91 14.76 -17.84
CA PHE A 146 23.94 13.64 -16.89
C PHE A 146 23.84 12.29 -17.63
N PRO A 147 24.86 11.91 -18.44
CA PRO A 147 24.80 10.69 -19.25
C PRO A 147 24.76 9.40 -18.41
N ASN A 148 25.20 9.46 -17.15
CA ASN A 148 25.16 8.34 -16.22
C ASN A 148 23.78 8.16 -15.55
N PHE A 149 22.82 9.06 -15.78
CA PHE A 149 21.46 8.91 -15.29
C PHE A 149 20.69 7.91 -16.17
N THR A 150 20.87 6.63 -15.87
CA THR A 150 20.19 5.54 -16.57
C THR A 150 18.82 5.23 -15.95
N PRO A 151 17.90 4.56 -16.67
CA PRO A 151 16.66 4.07 -16.07
C PRO A 151 16.90 3.14 -14.86
N ALA A 152 17.98 2.34 -14.90
CA ALA A 152 18.34 1.47 -13.78
C ALA A 152 18.75 2.27 -12.53
N LEU A 153 19.56 3.32 -12.72
CA LEU A 153 19.95 4.21 -11.64
C LEU A 153 18.74 4.97 -11.08
N ARG A 154 17.87 5.49 -11.96
CA ARG A 154 16.61 6.13 -11.57
C ARG A 154 15.77 5.21 -10.67
N ASP A 155 15.56 3.97 -11.10
CA ASP A 155 14.72 3.03 -10.36
C ASP A 155 15.37 2.70 -9.00
N ALA A 156 16.71 2.59 -8.94
CA ALA A 156 17.42 2.39 -7.69
C ALA A 156 17.33 3.61 -6.75
N MET A 157 17.41 4.84 -7.28
CA MET A 157 17.24 6.08 -6.52
C MET A 157 15.83 6.24 -5.93
N ILE A 158 14.82 5.67 -6.58
CA ILE A 158 13.43 5.65 -6.08
C ILE A 158 13.27 4.61 -4.97
N GLU A 159 13.90 3.45 -5.14
CA GLU A 159 13.77 2.32 -4.22
C GLU A 159 14.51 2.54 -2.89
N GLU A 160 15.66 3.23 -2.90
CA GLU A 160 16.43 3.52 -1.67
C GLU A 160 15.59 4.08 -0.51
N PRO A 161 14.86 5.21 -0.66
CA PRO A 161 14.06 5.76 0.43
C PRO A 161 12.93 4.83 0.86
N ILE A 162 12.39 4.01 -0.05
CA ILE A 162 11.31 3.06 0.23
C ILE A 162 11.85 1.94 1.13
N VAL A 163 12.98 1.35 0.76
CA VAL A 163 13.63 0.29 1.55
C VAL A 163 14.11 0.83 2.90
N PHE A 164 14.70 2.03 2.91
CA PHE A 164 15.13 2.69 4.13
C PHE A 164 13.96 2.91 5.09
N PHE A 165 12.85 3.48 4.61
CA PHE A 165 11.66 3.71 5.42
C PHE A 165 11.02 2.40 5.90
N ALA A 166 10.95 1.38 5.04
CA ALA A 166 10.45 0.06 5.42
C ALA A 166 11.28 -0.56 6.56
N HIS A 167 12.61 -0.42 6.52
CA HIS A 167 13.50 -0.86 7.59
C HIS A 167 13.25 -0.11 8.90
N LEU A 168 13.11 1.23 8.84
CA LEU A 168 12.85 2.02 10.04
C LEU A 168 11.62 1.54 10.80
N ILE A 169 10.53 1.29 10.06
CA ILE A 169 9.25 0.85 10.65
C ILE A 169 9.33 -0.60 11.11
N ARG A 170 9.91 -1.51 10.32
CA ARG A 170 9.96 -2.94 10.65
C ARG A 170 10.87 -3.26 11.83
N GLU A 171 11.96 -2.52 11.98
CA GLU A 171 12.94 -2.73 13.06
C GLU A 171 12.77 -1.76 14.23
N ASP A 172 11.68 -0.98 14.26
CA ASP A 172 11.37 -0.01 15.33
C ASP A 172 12.56 0.93 15.60
N ARG A 173 13.16 1.43 14.51
CA ARG A 173 14.35 2.28 14.55
C ARG A 173 13.99 3.71 14.94
N SER A 174 14.99 4.44 15.42
CA SER A 174 14.85 5.86 15.70
C SER A 174 14.50 6.63 14.43
N LEU A 175 13.49 7.49 14.49
CA LEU A 175 13.19 8.44 13.41
C LEU A 175 14.34 9.45 13.19
N LEU A 176 15.26 9.59 14.16
CA LEU A 176 16.46 10.41 13.97
C LEU A 176 17.38 9.83 12.89
N ASP A 177 17.29 8.53 12.59
CA ASP A 177 18.04 7.91 11.49
C ASP A 177 17.66 8.55 10.13
N LEU A 178 16.45 9.14 9.99
CA LEU A 178 16.06 9.94 8.82
C LEU A 178 16.93 11.20 8.64
N LEU A 179 17.49 11.74 9.72
CA LEU A 179 18.30 12.96 9.70
C LEU A 179 19.79 12.65 9.64
N ASN A 180 20.27 11.67 10.42
CA ASN A 180 21.70 11.44 10.62
C ASN A 180 22.09 9.95 10.74
N GLY A 181 21.30 9.03 10.18
CA GLY A 181 21.63 7.61 10.20
C GLY A 181 22.99 7.32 9.55
N ASP A 182 23.80 6.46 10.16
CA ASP A 182 25.16 6.11 9.71
C ASP A 182 25.20 5.00 8.64
N TYR A 183 24.10 4.83 7.91
CA TYR A 183 23.93 3.78 6.93
C TYR A 183 23.03 4.20 5.77
N VAL A 184 23.21 3.52 4.64
CA VAL A 184 22.37 3.65 3.44
C VAL A 184 21.88 2.26 2.99
N TYR A 185 20.83 2.24 2.17
CA TYR A 185 20.38 1.04 1.47
C TYR A 185 20.68 1.18 0.00
N VAL A 186 21.58 0.34 -0.51
CA VAL A 186 22.03 0.41 -1.90
C VAL A 186 22.06 -0.98 -2.53
N ASN A 187 21.77 -1.03 -3.83
CA ASN A 187 22.13 -2.14 -4.71
C ASN A 187 23.40 -1.79 -5.50
N GLU A 188 23.87 -2.65 -6.41
CA GLU A 188 25.12 -2.42 -7.15
C GLU A 188 25.12 -1.11 -7.95
N GLU A 189 24.02 -0.78 -8.62
CA GLU A 189 23.93 0.43 -9.44
C GLU A 189 24.02 1.71 -8.60
N LEU A 190 23.29 1.76 -7.48
CA LEU A 190 23.32 2.91 -6.58
C LEU A 190 24.63 3.01 -5.80
N ALA A 191 25.22 1.87 -5.41
CA ALA A 191 26.53 1.82 -4.78
C ALA A 191 27.61 2.42 -5.69
N ARG A 192 27.60 2.05 -6.99
CA ARG A 192 28.51 2.64 -7.99
C ARG A 192 28.30 4.15 -8.12
N HIS A 193 27.05 4.60 -8.14
CA HIS A 193 26.74 6.03 -8.17
C HIS A 193 27.22 6.78 -6.92
N TYR A 194 27.21 6.13 -5.75
CA TYR A 194 27.70 6.71 -4.50
C TYR A 194 29.20 6.54 -4.27
N GLY A 195 29.91 5.83 -5.15
CA GLY A 195 31.33 5.51 -4.96
C GLY A 195 31.60 4.50 -3.83
N LEU A 196 30.60 3.68 -3.50
CA LEU A 196 30.73 2.63 -2.49
C LEU A 196 31.22 1.34 -3.13
N GLU A 197 32.33 0.81 -2.62
CA GLU A 197 32.85 -0.49 -3.03
C GLU A 197 32.10 -1.63 -2.31
N ALA A 198 32.10 -2.83 -2.90
CA ALA A 198 31.64 -4.10 -2.30
C ALA A 198 30.12 -4.47 -2.32
N VAL A 199 29.25 -3.76 -3.06
CA VAL A 199 27.87 -4.22 -3.29
C VAL A 199 27.72 -4.80 -4.70
N LYS A 200 27.17 -6.01 -4.80
CA LYS A 200 26.93 -6.71 -6.08
C LYS A 200 25.49 -7.19 -6.18
N GLY A 201 24.94 -7.14 -7.38
CA GLY A 201 23.59 -7.57 -7.70
C GLY A 201 22.51 -6.51 -7.43
N ASN A 202 21.27 -6.91 -7.69
CA ASN A 202 20.12 -6.02 -7.71
C ASN A 202 19.45 -5.82 -6.33
N GLU A 203 19.81 -6.64 -5.34
CA GLU A 203 19.24 -6.58 -4.00
C GLU A 203 19.79 -5.40 -3.22
N PHE A 204 18.89 -4.69 -2.53
CA PHE A 204 19.28 -3.62 -1.62
C PHE A 204 19.86 -4.18 -0.33
N ARG A 205 21.00 -3.63 0.08
CA ARG A 205 21.74 -4.04 1.29
C ARG A 205 22.06 -2.82 2.12
N ARG A 206 22.00 -2.99 3.43
CA ARG A 206 22.46 -1.97 4.38
C ARG A 206 23.97 -1.88 4.33
N VAL A 207 24.49 -0.68 4.11
CA VAL A 207 25.93 -0.39 4.11
C VAL A 207 26.18 0.78 5.06
N SER A 208 27.09 0.58 6.02
CA SER A 208 27.54 1.66 6.90
C SER A 208 28.35 2.69 6.11
N VAL A 209 28.12 3.97 6.39
CA VAL A 209 28.81 5.09 5.75
C VAL A 209 29.41 6.00 6.82
N SER A 210 30.65 6.42 6.60
CA SER A 210 31.35 7.39 7.46
C SER A 210 31.38 8.80 6.88
N ASP A 211 30.92 8.97 5.63
CA ASP A 211 30.82 10.27 4.97
C ASP A 211 29.65 11.07 5.59
N ARG A 212 29.94 12.29 6.04
CA ARG A 212 28.95 13.20 6.63
C ARG A 212 27.90 13.70 5.63
N ASN A 213 28.18 13.58 4.33
CA ASN A 213 27.24 13.92 3.26
C ASN A 213 26.33 12.73 2.90
N ARG A 214 26.53 11.57 3.53
CA ARG A 214 25.71 10.37 3.37
C ARG A 214 25.04 10.03 4.70
N GLY A 215 23.91 9.35 4.61
CA GLY A 215 23.07 9.07 5.77
C GLY A 215 21.85 9.96 5.85
N GLY A 216 20.76 9.38 6.34
CA GLY A 216 19.45 10.03 6.34
C GLY A 216 18.92 10.39 4.95
N VAL A 217 17.77 11.05 4.90
CA VAL A 217 17.06 11.37 3.66
C VAL A 217 17.73 12.48 2.85
N LEU A 218 18.53 13.33 3.50
CA LEU A 218 19.24 14.44 2.85
C LEU A 218 20.47 13.99 2.05
N GLY A 219 20.97 12.78 2.30
CA GLY A 219 22.09 12.19 1.54
C GLY A 219 21.66 11.33 0.33
N MET A 220 20.35 11.14 0.13
CA MET A 220 19.80 10.27 -0.91
C MET A 220 19.69 10.99 -2.25
N ALA A 221 20.27 10.45 -3.31
CA ALA A 221 20.26 11.07 -4.62
C ALA A 221 18.84 11.24 -5.19
N GLY A 222 17.94 10.30 -4.93
CA GLY A 222 16.54 10.42 -5.35
C GLY A 222 15.89 11.67 -4.78
N VAL A 223 16.06 11.91 -3.48
CA VAL A 223 15.52 13.08 -2.78
C VAL A 223 16.17 14.35 -3.29
N LEU A 224 17.51 14.39 -3.36
CA LEU A 224 18.29 15.54 -3.82
C LEU A 224 17.96 15.95 -5.26
N THR A 225 17.54 15.01 -6.11
CA THR A 225 17.14 15.32 -7.48
C THR A 225 15.75 15.98 -7.51
N THR A 226 14.89 15.73 -6.51
CA THR A 226 13.47 16.13 -6.49
C THR A 226 13.17 17.44 -5.78
N VAL A 227 14.16 18.00 -5.09
CA VAL A 227 14.08 19.26 -4.34
C VAL A 227 14.53 20.46 -5.16
#